data_AF-A0A8T5SP73-F1
#
_entry.id   AF-A0A8T5SP73-F1
#
_cell.length_a   1.000
_cell.length_b   1.000
_cell.length_c   1.000
_cell.angle_alpha   90.00
_cell.angle_beta   90.00
_cell.angle_gamma   90.00
#
_symmetry.space_group_name_H-M   'P 1'
#
loop_
_entity.id
_entity.type
_entity.pdbx_description
1 polymer ?
#
loop_
_entity_poly.entity_id
_entity_poly.type
_entity_poly.pdbx_seq_one_letter_code
_entity_poly.pdbx_strand_id
1 'polypeptide(L)'
;MRFKLVLVVALLVPALVISNPQIAQTAEAVDVSDINVLMLVTDGFGWNYFDTKDRFESWGVNVTTVAHSLDYIISSNPNLEPRPITAELLITEMTPEMVSHFDCLYIPSGGQWAGLIANSTVLTFISDA
;
A
#
# COMPACT_ATOMS: atom_id res chain seq x y z
N MET A 1 -44.34 -17.74 45.35
CA MET A 1 -43.00 -18.01 44.79
C MET A 1 -42.93 -18.10 43.25
N ARG A 2 -44.03 -18.36 42.53
CA ARG A 2 -43.99 -18.57 41.05
C ARG A 2 -43.81 -17.30 40.21
N PHE A 3 -44.23 -16.13 40.69
CA PHE A 3 -44.08 -14.86 39.96
C PHE A 3 -42.63 -14.36 39.82
N LYS A 4 -41.77 -14.67 40.81
CA LYS A 4 -40.34 -14.29 40.75
C LYS A 4 -39.57 -15.09 39.69
N LEU A 5 -39.99 -16.34 39.44
CA LEU A 5 -39.35 -17.21 38.44
C LEU A 5 -39.67 -16.73 37.01
N VAL A 6 -40.91 -16.30 36.76
CA VAL A 6 -41.34 -15.80 35.45
C VAL A 6 -40.61 -14.49 35.08
N LEU A 7 -40.39 -13.61 36.05
CA LEU A 7 -39.69 -12.34 35.82
C LEU A 7 -38.20 -12.54 35.48
N VAL A 8 -37.55 -13.52 36.10
CA VAL A 8 -36.15 -13.86 35.85
C VAL A 8 -35.98 -14.50 34.47
N VAL A 9 -36.88 -15.39 34.07
CA VAL A 9 -36.87 -16.00 32.72
C VAL A 9 -37.17 -14.95 31.64
N ALA A 10 -38.10 -14.03 31.89
CA ALA A 10 -38.43 -12.96 30.94
C ALA A 10 -37.29 -11.94 30.74
N LEU A 11 -36.41 -11.74 31.73
CA LEU A 11 -35.23 -10.88 31.58
C LEU A 11 -34.04 -11.59 30.90
N LEU A 12 -33.90 -12.91 31.09
CA LEU A 12 -32.76 -13.67 30.55
C LEU A 12 -32.85 -13.92 29.04
N VAL A 13 -34.05 -14.09 28.50
CA VAL A 13 -34.26 -14.36 27.07
C VAL A 13 -33.83 -13.18 26.18
N PRO A 14 -34.22 -11.91 26.42
CA PRO A 14 -33.78 -10.79 25.58
C PRO A 14 -32.29 -10.47 25.73
N ALA A 15 -31.67 -10.74 26.89
CA ALA A 15 -30.24 -10.53 27.10
C ALA A 15 -29.39 -11.47 26.23
N LEU A 16 -29.83 -12.71 26.01
CA LEU A 16 -29.13 -13.69 25.16
C LEU A 16 -29.25 -13.38 23.66
N VAL A 17 -30.34 -12.73 23.21
CA VAL A 17 -30.54 -12.39 21.79
C VAL A 17 -29.71 -11.17 21.36
N ILE A 18 -29.45 -10.23 22.27
CA ILE A 18 -28.68 -9.00 21.97
C ILE A 18 -27.16 -9.24 22.07
N SER A 19 -26.73 -10.31 22.76
CA SER A 19 -25.31 -10.57 23.06
C SER A 19 -24.57 -11.40 22.01
N ASN A 20 -25.18 -11.70 20.86
CA ASN A 20 -24.46 -12.27 19.72
C ASN A 20 -24.07 -11.11 18.79
N PRO A 21 -22.88 -10.49 18.96
CA PRO A 21 -22.34 -9.70 17.86
C PRO A 21 -22.30 -10.67 16.67
N GLN A 22 -23.04 -10.36 15.61
CA GLN A 22 -22.82 -11.04 14.36
C GLN A 22 -21.40 -10.67 13.97
N ILE A 23 -20.46 -11.59 14.22
CA ILE A 23 -19.17 -11.60 13.57
C ILE A 23 -19.51 -11.88 12.12
N ALA A 24 -19.87 -10.83 11.38
CA ALA A 24 -19.79 -10.87 9.94
C ALA A 24 -18.32 -11.22 9.68
N GLN A 25 -18.07 -12.45 9.26
CA GLN A 25 -16.80 -12.79 8.63
C GLN A 25 -16.72 -11.95 7.36
N THR A 26 -16.31 -10.69 7.48
CA THR A 26 -15.75 -9.89 6.40
C THR A 26 -14.32 -10.32 6.15
N ALA A 27 -14.12 -11.64 6.08
CA ALA A 27 -12.91 -12.27 5.59
C ALA A 27 -13.29 -13.00 4.30
N GLU A 28 -14.03 -12.31 3.43
CA GLU A 28 -13.78 -12.54 2.00
C GLU A 28 -12.29 -12.23 1.84
N ALA A 29 -11.53 -13.22 1.37
CA ALA A 29 -10.18 -12.98 0.94
C ALA A 29 -10.29 -11.86 -0.10
N VAL A 30 -9.87 -10.65 0.27
CA VAL A 30 -9.83 -9.54 -0.67
C VAL A 30 -8.89 -10.00 -1.76
N ASP A 31 -9.45 -10.22 -2.95
CA ASP A 31 -8.66 -10.55 -4.11
C ASP A 31 -7.87 -9.29 -4.45
N VAL A 32 -6.56 -9.34 -4.18
CA VAL A 32 -5.65 -8.20 -4.37
C VAL A 32 -4.88 -8.31 -5.68
N SER A 33 -5.17 -9.32 -6.52
CA SER A 33 -4.48 -9.52 -7.80
C SER A 33 -4.70 -8.38 -8.80
N ASP A 34 -5.79 -7.63 -8.63
CA ASP A 34 -6.16 -6.54 -9.53
C ASP A 34 -5.63 -5.17 -9.07
N ILE A 35 -4.94 -5.11 -7.93
CA ILE A 35 -4.38 -3.88 -7.38
C ILE A 35 -3.11 -3.49 -8.14
N ASN A 36 -3.02 -2.21 -8.54
CA ASN A 36 -1.89 -1.63 -9.22
C ASN A 36 -1.17 -0.64 -8.28
N VAL A 37 0.09 -0.93 -7.96
CA VAL A 37 0.93 -0.10 -7.10
C VAL A 37 1.97 0.64 -7.93
N LEU A 38 2.03 1.94 -7.74
CA LEU A 38 3.09 2.81 -8.24
C LEU A 38 4.20 2.92 -7.21
N MET A 39 5.40 2.41 -7.51
CA MET A 39 6.59 2.60 -6.70
C MET A 39 7.45 3.73 -7.24
N LEU A 40 7.61 4.79 -6.46
CA LEU A 40 8.38 5.97 -6.87
C LEU A 40 9.78 5.97 -6.23
N VAL A 41 10.83 6.01 -7.06
CA VAL A 41 12.22 5.92 -6.58
C VAL A 41 13.16 6.93 -7.25
N THR A 42 14.13 7.44 -6.50
CA THR A 42 15.30 8.16 -7.04
C THR A 42 16.58 7.65 -6.37
N ASP A 43 17.73 8.24 -6.71
CA ASP A 43 19.01 7.84 -6.12
C ASP A 43 18.97 7.91 -4.59
N GLY A 44 19.46 6.85 -3.94
CA GLY A 44 19.45 6.76 -2.48
C GLY A 44 18.17 6.14 -1.90
N PHE A 45 17.36 5.42 -2.69
CA PHE A 45 16.16 4.75 -2.20
C PHE A 45 16.46 3.61 -1.22
N GLY A 46 15.62 3.43 -0.21
CA GLY A 46 15.83 2.48 0.87
C GLY A 46 15.69 1.03 0.44
N TRP A 47 16.38 0.13 1.13
CA TRP A 47 16.34 -1.32 0.88
C TRP A 47 14.93 -1.91 1.02
N ASN A 48 14.05 -1.25 1.78
CA ASN A 48 12.65 -1.63 1.92
C ASN A 48 11.88 -1.64 0.59
N TYR A 49 12.40 -1.01 -0.47
CA TYR A 49 11.88 -1.18 -1.83
C TYR A 49 11.84 -2.66 -2.25
N PHE A 50 12.95 -3.39 -2.07
CA PHE A 50 13.05 -4.78 -2.53
C PHE A 50 12.11 -5.69 -1.76
N ASP A 51 12.16 -5.61 -0.43
CA ASP A 51 11.33 -6.45 0.44
C ASP A 51 9.83 -6.17 0.20
N THR A 52 9.46 -4.91 -0.07
CA THR A 52 8.06 -4.55 -0.33
C THR A 52 7.63 -4.98 -1.73
N LYS A 53 8.48 -4.81 -2.76
CA LYS A 53 8.18 -5.23 -4.13
C LYS A 53 7.97 -6.74 -4.19
N ASP A 54 8.91 -7.52 -3.65
CA ASP A 54 8.82 -8.98 -3.60
C ASP A 54 7.54 -9.42 -2.84
N ARG A 55 7.16 -8.68 -1.79
CA ARG A 55 5.94 -8.95 -1.02
C ARG A 55 4.66 -8.65 -1.80
N PHE A 56 4.55 -7.49 -2.44
CA PHE A 56 3.39 -7.12 -3.26
C PHE A 56 3.23 -8.08 -4.43
N GLU A 57 4.30 -8.39 -5.16
CA GLU A 57 4.27 -9.34 -6.27
C GLU A 57 3.86 -10.75 -5.78
N SER A 58 4.30 -11.17 -4.58
CA SER A 58 3.87 -12.45 -4.00
C SER A 58 2.37 -12.52 -3.67
N TRP A 59 1.71 -11.36 -3.53
CA TRP A 59 0.27 -11.24 -3.34
C TRP A 59 -0.49 -11.14 -4.67
N GLY A 60 0.22 -11.08 -5.81
CA GLY A 60 -0.39 -10.90 -7.13
C GLY A 60 -0.62 -9.44 -7.51
N VAL A 61 -0.18 -8.48 -6.69
CA VAL A 61 -0.29 -7.05 -6.97
C VAL A 61 0.63 -6.65 -8.12
N ASN A 62 0.14 -5.85 -9.06
CA ASN A 62 0.94 -5.32 -10.16
C ASN A 62 1.77 -4.14 -9.66
N VAL A 63 3.09 -4.27 -9.66
CA VAL A 63 4.00 -3.21 -9.22
C VAL A 63 4.66 -2.56 -10.43
N THR A 64 4.52 -1.24 -10.56
CA THR A 64 5.23 -0.44 -11.57
C THR A 64 6.20 0.50 -10.87
N THR A 65 7.48 0.44 -11.21
CA THR A 65 8.52 1.33 -10.70
C THR A 65 8.74 2.52 -11.63
N VAL A 66 8.70 3.70 -11.05
CA VAL A 66 8.94 4.96 -11.74
C VAL A 66 10.14 5.64 -11.12
N ALA A 67 11.06 6.08 -11.98
CA ALA A 67 12.29 6.68 -11.52
C ALA A 67 12.75 7.87 -12.34
N HIS A 68 13.76 8.57 -11.85
CA HIS A 68 14.32 9.75 -12.52
C HIS A 68 15.13 9.42 -13.79
N SER A 69 15.46 8.14 -14.04
CA SER A 69 16.21 7.68 -15.21
C SER A 69 15.87 6.22 -15.54
N LEU A 70 15.83 5.88 -16.85
CA LEU A 70 15.65 4.51 -17.35
C LEU A 70 16.98 3.86 -17.73
N ASP A 71 17.95 4.66 -18.18
CA ASP A 71 19.21 4.19 -18.77
C ASP A 71 20.35 4.09 -17.74
N TYR A 72 20.04 4.28 -16.46
CA TYR A 72 21.01 4.31 -15.39
C TYR A 72 20.60 3.36 -14.26
N ILE A 73 21.61 2.71 -13.68
CA ILE A 73 21.45 1.90 -12.47
C ILE A 73 21.15 2.84 -11.30
N ILE A 74 19.89 2.88 -10.88
CA ILE A 74 19.49 3.64 -9.69
C ILE A 74 19.98 2.87 -8.47
N SER A 75 20.80 3.51 -7.65
CA SER A 75 21.41 2.87 -6.49
C SER A 75 20.57 3.09 -5.23
N SER A 76 20.37 2.01 -4.47
CA SER A 76 19.55 2.04 -3.25
C SER A 76 20.26 2.73 -2.09
N ASN A 77 21.28 2.12 -1.49
CA ASN A 77 22.07 2.72 -0.41
C ASN A 77 23.54 2.68 -0.80
N PRO A 78 24.27 3.83 -0.80
CA PRO A 78 25.70 3.82 -1.12
C PRO A 78 26.54 2.98 -0.15
N ASN A 79 26.01 2.62 1.03
CA ASN A 79 26.71 1.84 2.04
C ASN A 79 26.46 0.31 1.95
N LEU A 80 25.64 -0.15 1.01
CA LEU A 80 25.39 -1.58 0.78
C LEU A 80 25.82 -1.97 -0.63
N GLU A 81 25.93 -3.27 -0.89
CA GLU A 81 26.18 -3.76 -2.25
C GLU A 81 25.09 -3.23 -3.20
N PRO A 82 25.48 -2.59 -4.33
CA PRO A 82 24.50 -2.08 -5.27
C PRO A 82 23.63 -3.21 -5.80
N ARG A 83 22.33 -3.14 -5.51
CA ARG A 83 21.32 -3.93 -6.20
C ARG A 83 20.64 -3.01 -7.22
N PRO A 84 21.10 -2.99 -8.48
CA PRO A 84 20.48 -2.17 -9.51
C PRO A 84 19.01 -2.53 -9.69
N ILE A 85 18.21 -1.53 -10.00
CA ILE A 85 16.85 -1.69 -10.53
C ILE A 85 16.81 -1.04 -11.91
N THR A 86 15.92 -1.53 -12.76
CA THR A 86 15.52 -0.86 -13.98
C THR A 86 14.10 -0.37 -13.76
N ALA A 87 13.88 0.93 -13.94
CA ALA A 87 12.53 1.48 -13.87
C ALA A 87 11.75 1.18 -15.15
N GLU A 88 10.44 1.07 -15.03
CA GLU A 88 9.54 0.87 -16.18
C GLU A 88 9.15 2.21 -16.83
N LEU A 89 9.08 3.30 -16.06
CA LEU A 89 8.72 4.64 -16.56
C LEU A 89 9.60 5.74 -15.95
N LEU A 90 9.73 6.86 -16.67
CA LEU A 90 10.34 8.07 -16.13
C LEU A 90 9.35 8.92 -15.34
N ILE A 91 9.81 9.46 -14.21
CA ILE A 91 9.05 10.44 -13.42
C ILE A 91 8.58 11.62 -14.28
N THR A 92 9.41 12.07 -15.22
CA THR A 92 9.10 13.22 -16.08
C THR A 92 8.04 12.93 -17.14
N GLU A 93 7.75 11.67 -17.41
CA GLU A 93 6.75 11.24 -18.40
C GLU A 93 5.39 10.95 -17.78
N MET A 94 5.33 10.86 -16.45
CA MET A 94 4.09 10.60 -15.73
C MET A 94 3.13 11.79 -15.88
N THR A 95 1.87 11.48 -16.16
CA THR A 95 0.77 12.46 -16.15
C THR A 95 -0.22 12.14 -15.04
N PRO A 96 -1.06 13.09 -14.61
CA PRO A 96 -2.11 12.82 -13.62
C PRO A 96 -3.05 11.67 -14.04
N GLU A 97 -3.37 11.58 -15.33
CA GLU A 97 -4.19 10.50 -15.89
C GLU A 97 -3.51 9.13 -15.73
N MET A 98 -2.20 9.05 -15.97
CA MET A 98 -1.43 7.83 -15.75
C MET A 98 -1.43 7.44 -14.27
N VAL A 99 -1.24 8.40 -13.36
CA VAL A 99 -1.25 8.15 -11.91
C VAL A 99 -2.62 7.65 -11.44
N SER A 100 -3.71 8.14 -12.03
CA SER A 100 -5.08 7.72 -11.68
C SER A 100 -5.41 6.26 -11.97
N HIS A 101 -4.57 5.55 -12.74
CA HIS A 101 -4.71 4.12 -12.99
C HIS A 101 -4.11 3.24 -11.89
N PHE A 102 -3.40 3.84 -10.92
CA PHE A 102 -2.83 3.13 -9.78
C PHE A 102 -3.72 3.30 -8.55
N ASP A 103 -3.88 2.21 -7.82
CA ASP A 103 -4.67 2.16 -6.59
C ASP A 103 -3.87 2.65 -5.37
N CYS A 104 -2.54 2.64 -5.47
CA CYS A 104 -1.66 3.01 -4.37
C CYS A 104 -0.32 3.58 -4.85
N LEU A 105 0.11 4.66 -4.21
CA LEU A 105 1.47 5.19 -4.29
C LEU A 105 2.31 4.65 -3.13
N TYR A 106 3.45 4.04 -3.45
CA TYR A 106 4.45 3.61 -2.47
C TYR A 106 5.77 4.34 -2.71
N ILE A 107 6.28 4.98 -1.67
CA ILE A 107 7.59 5.63 -1.69
C ILE A 107 8.47 4.91 -0.66
N PRO A 108 9.51 4.17 -1.07
CA PRO A 108 10.43 3.56 -0.12
C PRO A 108 11.15 4.63 0.70
N SER A 109 11.76 4.20 1.80
CA SER A 109 12.52 5.11 2.65
C SER A 109 13.84 5.53 1.97
N GLY A 110 14.80 6.11 2.70
CA GLY A 110 16.16 6.35 2.18
C GLY A 110 16.56 7.83 2.09
N GLY A 111 17.66 8.09 1.39
CA GLY A 111 18.22 9.43 1.14
C GLY A 111 17.64 10.15 -0.07
N GLN A 112 16.73 9.50 -0.80
CA GLN A 112 16.14 9.98 -2.05
C GLN A 112 15.27 11.25 -1.93
N TRP A 113 14.96 11.72 -0.72
CA TRP A 113 14.03 12.83 -0.50
C TRP A 113 14.39 14.10 -1.25
N ALA A 114 15.68 14.44 -1.32
CA ALA A 114 16.12 15.64 -2.04
C ALA A 114 15.78 15.59 -3.54
N GLY A 115 15.92 14.41 -4.17
CA GLY A 115 15.55 14.21 -5.57
C GLY A 115 14.04 14.29 -5.80
N LEU A 116 13.27 13.74 -4.86
CA LEU A 116 11.81 13.75 -4.92
C LEU A 116 11.23 15.17 -4.76
N ILE A 117 11.66 15.93 -3.75
CA ILE A 117 11.11 17.28 -3.49
C ILE A 117 11.54 18.32 -4.53
N ALA A 118 12.65 18.09 -5.22
CA ALA A 118 13.11 18.98 -6.29
C ALA A 118 12.28 18.84 -7.58
N ASN A 119 11.46 17.79 -7.67
CA ASN A 119 10.68 17.48 -8.87
C ASN A 119 9.21 17.90 -8.68
N SER A 120 8.79 18.95 -9.40
CA SER A 120 7.41 19.45 -9.33
C SER A 120 6.37 18.39 -9.71
N THR A 121 6.71 17.52 -10.66
CA THR A 121 5.83 16.44 -11.15
C THR A 121 5.57 15.44 -10.02
N VAL A 122 6.60 15.06 -9.25
CA VAL A 122 6.45 14.25 -8.03
C VAL A 122 5.55 14.91 -7.00
N LEU A 123 5.74 16.21 -6.74
CA LEU A 123 4.94 16.94 -5.77
C LEU A 123 3.46 17.00 -6.16
N THR A 124 3.16 17.13 -7.45
CA THR A 124 1.79 17.06 -7.97
C THR A 124 1.18 15.68 -7.71
N PHE A 125 1.88 14.59 -8.03
CA PHE A 125 1.37 13.24 -7.81
C PHE A 125 1.09 12.91 -6.36
N ILE A 126 1.98 13.31 -5.46
CA ILE A 126 1.80 13.09 -4.02
C ILE A 126 0.62 13.90 -3.50
N SER A 127 0.33 15.06 -4.07
CA SER A 127 -0.83 15.87 -3.68
C SER A 127 -2.16 15.30 -4.18
N ASP A 128 -2.14 14.56 -5.29
CA ASP A 128 -3.34 14.00 -5.93
C ASP A 128 -3.67 12.57 -5.47
N ALA A 129 -2.69 11.85 -4.90
CA ALA A 129 -2.81 10.50 -4.34
C ALA A 129 -3.39 10.50 -2.90
#